data_AF-A0A920RYZ6-F1
#
_entry.id   AF-A0A920RYZ6-F1
#
_cell.length_a   1.000
_cell.length_b   1.000
_cell.length_c   1.000
_cell.angle_alpha   90.00
_cell.angle_beta   90.00
_cell.angle_gamma   90.00
#
_symmetry.space_group_name_H-M   'P 1'
#
loop_
_entity.id
_entity.type
_entity.pdbx_description
1 polymer ?
#
loop_
_entity_poly.entity_id
_entity_poly.type
_entity_poly.pdbx_seq_one_letter_code
_entity_poly.pdbx_strand_id
1 'polypeptide(L)'
;MGIIILSALADETERELQSKYKVILTGVGKVNAAIASSKAIQKHNPDLIINYGSAGSTKKSISGLVDCKYFIQRDMDSRSLGFELGPNTI
;
A
#
# COMPACT_ATOMS: atom_id res chain seq x y z
N MET A 1 -18.14 9.53 -6.23
CA MET A 1 -16.72 9.17 -6.08
C MET A 1 -16.63 7.89 -5.25
N GLY A 2 -16.24 6.77 -5.84
CA GLY A 2 -16.03 5.49 -5.16
C GLY A 2 -14.59 5.36 -4.66
N ILE A 3 -14.40 5.46 -3.35
CA ILE A 3 -13.09 5.29 -2.70
C ILE A 3 -13.04 3.93 -2.02
N ILE A 4 -11.96 3.18 -2.25
CA ILE A 4 -11.67 1.91 -1.58
C ILE A 4 -10.36 2.02 -0.81
N ILE A 5 -10.35 1.48 0.41
CA ILE A 5 -9.16 1.37 1.24
C ILE A 5 -8.67 -0.08 1.20
N LEU A 6 -7.37 -0.25 0.97
CA LEU A 6 -6.69 -1.54 1.05
C LEU A 6 -5.76 -1.56 2.25
N SER A 7 -5.92 -2.54 3.14
CA SER A 7 -5.06 -2.75 4.32
C SER A 7 -4.56 -4.19 4.37
N ALA A 8 -3.34 -4.42 4.85
CA ALA A 8 -2.81 -5.78 4.92
C ALA A 8 -3.49 -6.58 6.04
N LEU A 9 -3.62 -5.96 7.23
CA LEU A 9 -4.22 -6.56 8.41
C LEU A 9 -5.42 -5.73 8.90
N ALA A 10 -6.32 -6.37 9.65
CA ALA A 10 -7.47 -5.70 10.26
C ALA A 10 -7.04 -4.69 11.32
N ASP A 11 -6.05 -5.05 12.14
CA ASP A 11 -5.53 -4.26 13.26
C ASP A 11 -4.82 -2.97 12.81
N GLU A 12 -4.50 -2.85 11.52
CA GLU A 12 -3.95 -1.62 10.94
C GLU A 12 -5.04 -0.58 10.64
N THR A 13 -6.32 -0.92 10.75
CA THR A 13 -7.45 -0.03 10.45
C THR A 13 -8.34 0.21 11.66
N GLU A 14 -8.77 1.45 11.83
CA GLU A 14 -9.71 1.81 12.90
C GLU A 14 -11.16 1.58 12.45
N ARG A 15 -12.05 1.37 13.44
CA ARG A 15 -13.49 1.16 13.18
C ARG A 15 -14.13 2.34 12.44
N GLU A 16 -13.65 3.57 12.66
CA GLU A 16 -14.17 4.75 11.98
C GLU A 16 -13.84 4.79 10.48
N LEU A 17 -12.69 4.25 10.07
CA LEU A 17 -12.34 4.11 8.66
C LEU A 17 -13.26 3.09 7.98
N GLN A 18 -13.54 1.97 8.66
CA GLN A 18 -14.42 0.91 8.16
C GLN A 18 -15.88 1.33 8.07
N SER A 19 -16.34 2.29 8.88
CA SER A 19 -17.71 2.80 8.82
C SER A 19 -17.93 3.80 7.69
N LYS A 20 -16.88 4.49 7.23
CA LYS A 20 -16.94 5.52 6.17
C LYS A 20 -16.58 4.99 4.79
N TYR A 21 -15.66 4.04 4.70
CA TYR A 21 -15.12 3.54 3.44
C TYR A 21 -15.20 2.02 3.36
N LYS A 22 -15.25 1.50 2.13
CA LYS A 22 -15.07 0.07 1.90
C LYS A 22 -13.60 -0.29 2.12
N VAL A 23 -13.33 -0.99 3.21
CA VAL A 23 -12.00 -1.55 3.52
C VAL A 23 -11.93 -2.98 3.01
N ILE A 24 -10.90 -3.30 2.24
CA ILE A 24 -10.58 -4.65 1.77
C ILE A 24 -9.26 -5.07 2.41
N LEU A 25 -9.29 -6.18 3.13
CA LEU A 25 -8.08 -6.79 3.67
C LEU A 25 -7.37 -7.56 2.55
N THR A 26 -6.13 -7.15 2.27
CA THR A 26 -5.33 -7.76 1.20
C THR A 26 -4.61 -9.01 1.69
N GLY A 27 -4.29 -9.08 2.98
CA GLY A 27 -3.26 -9.97 3.50
C GLY A 27 -1.85 -9.41 3.29
N VAL A 28 -0.87 -9.98 3.97
CA VAL A 28 0.52 -9.51 3.98
C VAL A 28 1.26 -9.91 2.69
N GLY A 29 2.09 -9.02 2.17
CA GLY A 29 3.02 -9.27 1.08
C GLY A 29 2.55 -8.79 -0.30
N LYS A 30 3.52 -8.55 -1.19
CA LYS A 30 3.30 -7.94 -2.52
C LYS A 30 2.34 -8.73 -3.41
N VAL A 31 2.42 -10.05 -3.38
CA VAL A 31 1.56 -10.94 -4.20
C VAL A 31 0.09 -10.81 -3.78
N ASN A 32 -0.19 -10.90 -2.49
CA ASN A 32 -1.52 -10.77 -1.93
C ASN A 32 -2.12 -9.38 -2.18
N ALA A 33 -1.31 -8.33 -1.94
CA ALA A 33 -1.69 -6.95 -2.25
C ALA A 33 -2.06 -6.76 -3.73
N ALA A 34 -1.25 -7.29 -4.66
CA ALA A 34 -1.51 -7.18 -6.10
C ALA A 34 -2.81 -7.90 -6.52
N ILE A 35 -3.03 -9.13 -6.03
CA ILE A 35 -4.23 -9.92 -6.33
C ILE A 35 -5.48 -9.20 -5.80
N ALA A 36 -5.45 -8.76 -4.53
CA ALA A 36 -6.58 -8.08 -3.91
C ALA A 36 -6.90 -6.75 -4.60
N SER A 37 -5.88 -5.97 -4.93
CA SER A 37 -6.03 -4.70 -5.67
C SER A 37 -6.67 -4.93 -7.03
N SER A 38 -6.18 -5.91 -7.79
CA SER A 38 -6.72 -6.25 -9.12
C SER A 38 -8.20 -6.67 -9.04
N LYS A 39 -8.54 -7.53 -8.08
CA LYS A 39 -9.94 -7.93 -7.83
C LYS A 39 -10.82 -6.75 -7.41
N ALA A 40 -10.30 -5.85 -6.57
CA ALA A 40 -11.03 -4.66 -6.14
C ALA A 40 -11.35 -3.73 -7.32
N ILE A 41 -10.36 -3.48 -8.18
CA ILE A 41 -10.53 -2.69 -9.40
C ILE A 41 -11.58 -3.34 -10.31
N GLN A 42 -11.41 -4.63 -10.64
CA GLN A 42 -12.32 -5.33 -11.54
C GLN A 42 -13.77 -5.37 -11.02
N LYS A 43 -13.95 -5.58 -9.72
CA LYS A 43 -15.28 -5.77 -9.12
C LYS A 43 -16.01 -4.44 -8.85
N HIS A 44 -15.27 -3.39 -8.52
CA HIS A 44 -15.86 -2.17 -7.98
C HIS A 44 -15.61 -0.93 -8.83
N ASN A 45 -14.67 -0.98 -9.78
CA ASN A 45 -14.28 0.15 -10.64
C ASN A 45 -14.16 1.49 -9.85
N PRO A 46 -13.37 1.54 -8.76
CA PRO A 46 -13.28 2.71 -7.91
C PRO A 46 -12.56 3.86 -8.62
N ASP A 47 -12.88 5.09 -8.22
CA ASP A 47 -12.19 6.30 -8.68
C ASP A 47 -10.82 6.45 -7.99
N LEU A 48 -10.70 5.95 -6.76
CA LEU A 48 -9.48 6.04 -5.96
C LEU A 48 -9.29 4.81 -5.05
N ILE A 49 -8.05 4.31 -5.03
CA ILE A 49 -7.59 3.30 -4.07
C ILE A 49 -6.56 3.94 -3.16
N ILE A 50 -6.76 3.78 -1.85
CA ILE A 50 -5.80 4.21 -0.83
C ILE A 50 -5.24 2.95 -0.16
N ASN A 51 -3.93 2.72 -0.28
CA ASN A 51 -3.27 1.75 0.56
C ASN A 51 -2.99 2.38 1.92
N TYR A 52 -3.58 1.81 2.97
CA TYR A 52 -3.47 2.29 4.34
C TYR A 52 -2.92 1.17 5.21
N GLY A 53 -1.96 1.50 6.07
CA GLY A 53 -1.34 0.53 6.94
C GLY A 53 -0.19 1.11 7.74
N SER A 54 0.47 0.24 8.51
CA SER A 54 1.62 0.60 9.31
C SER A 54 2.92 0.53 8.50
N ALA A 55 3.91 1.34 8.88
CA ALA A 55 5.24 1.30 8.27
C ALA A 55 6.33 1.61 9.31
N GLY A 56 7.48 0.96 9.16
CA GLY A 56 8.69 1.26 9.94
C GLY A 56 9.58 2.28 9.23
N SER A 57 10.24 3.15 10.00
CA SER A 57 11.20 4.13 9.49
C SER A 57 12.58 3.93 10.13
N THR A 58 13.64 4.10 9.34
CA THR A 58 15.02 4.21 9.85
C THR A 58 15.36 5.63 10.30
N LYS A 59 14.59 6.63 9.89
CA LYS A 59 14.71 8.03 10.32
C LYS A 59 13.86 8.27 11.56
N LYS A 60 14.49 8.68 12.66
CA LYS A 60 13.82 8.95 13.95
C LYS A 60 12.83 10.12 13.91
N SER A 61 12.95 11.02 12.93
CA SER A 61 12.08 12.18 12.78
C SER A 61 10.73 11.88 12.14
N ILE A 62 10.50 10.66 11.66
CA ILE A 62 9.24 10.26 11.01
C ILE A 62 8.38 9.55 12.04
N SER A 63 7.18 10.08 12.27
CA SER A 63 6.18 9.54 13.20
C SER A 63 4.78 9.98 12.81
N GLY A 64 3.76 9.22 13.20
CA GLY A 64 2.35 9.54 12.94
C GLY A 64 1.89 9.13 11.55
N LEU A 65 0.87 9.83 11.03
CA LEU A 65 0.33 9.59 9.69
C LEU A 65 1.20 10.25 8.63
N VAL A 66 1.62 9.48 7.64
CA VAL A 66 2.52 9.94 6.57
C VAL A 66 1.83 9.75 5.22
N ASP A 67 1.81 10.81 4.42
CA ASP A 67 1.37 10.74 3.02
C ASP A 67 2.54 10.29 2.14
N CYS A 68 2.43 9.08 1.59
CA CYS A 68 3.48 8.44 0.82
C CYS A 68 3.44 8.90 -0.64
N LYS A 69 4.49 9.60 -1.09
CA LYS A 69 4.59 10.11 -2.46
C LYS A 69 5.15 9.09 -3.47
N TYR A 70 6.10 8.27 -3.05
CA TYR A 70 6.82 7.34 -3.92
C TYR A 70 6.85 5.94 -3.30
N PHE A 71 6.69 4.93 -4.14
CA PHE A 71 6.74 3.52 -3.75
C PHE A 71 7.79 2.81 -4.59
N ILE A 72 8.80 2.23 -3.94
CA ILE A 72 9.97 1.61 -4.59
C ILE A 72 10.10 0.16 -4.11
N GLN A 73 10.32 -0.78 -5.03
CA GLN A 73 10.65 -2.17 -4.70
C GLN A 73 12.15 -2.31 -4.43
N ARG A 74 12.55 -2.18 -3.16
CA ARG A 74 13.96 -2.27 -2.73
C ARG A 74 14.60 -3.64 -2.94
N ASP A 75 13.79 -4.69 -3.04
CA ASP A 75 14.24 -6.08 -3.21
C ASP A 75 14.19 -6.56 -4.67
N MET A 76 13.83 -5.69 -5.61
CA MET A 76 13.89 -5.99 -7.04
C MET A 76 15.28 -5.67 -7.60
N ASP A 77 16.05 -6.70 -7.95
CA ASP A 77 17.35 -6.57 -8.61
C ASP A 77 17.29 -7.04 -10.07
N SER A 78 17.19 -6.08 -10.97
CA SER A 78 17.22 -6.28 -12.43
C SER A 78 18.45 -5.63 -13.07
N ARG A 79 19.56 -5.48 -12.33
CA ARG A 79 20.79 -4.83 -12.82
C ARG A 79 21.43 -5.56 -14.00
N SER A 80 21.26 -6.87 -14.10
CA SER A 80 21.70 -7.66 -15.26
C SER A 80 21.02 -7.25 -16.58
N LEU A 81 19.87 -6.58 -16.49
CA LEU A 81 19.12 -6.03 -17.63
C LEU A 81 19.36 -4.53 -17.82
N GLY A 82 20.31 -3.94 -17.07
CA GLY A 82 20.69 -2.52 -17.18
C GLY A 82 19.83 -1.55 -16.34
N PHE A 83 19.00 -2.04 -15.42
CA PHE A 83 18.24 -1.19 -14.50
C PHE A 83 19.04 -0.87 -13.22
N GLU A 84 18.70 0.23 -12.55
CA GLU A 84 19.22 0.53 -11.22
C GLU A 84 18.54 -0.36 -10.17
N LEU A 85 19.28 -0.78 -9.14
CA LEU A 85 18.68 -1.34 -7.93
C LEU A 85 17.85 -0.24 -7.26
N GLY A 86 16.64 -0.56 -6.79
CA GLY A 86 15.66 0.42 -6.30
C GLY A 86 16.30 1.58 -5.51
N PRO A 87 16.03 2.85 -5.88
CA PRO A 87 16.86 3.98 -5.43
C PRO A 87 16.93 4.08 -3.90
N ASN A 88 18.14 4.37 -3.40
CA ASN A 88 18.43 4.56 -1.96
C ASN A 88 17.87 5.86 -1.38
N THR A 89 17.10 6.63 -2.16
CA THR A 89 16.62 7.95 -1.76
C THR A 89 15.32 7.80 -0.97
N ILE A 90 15.42 7.81 0.36
CA ILE A 90 14.32 8.08 1.31
C ILE A 90 14.65 9.34 2.09
#